data_AF-A0A4V2XW57-F1
#
_entry.id   AF-A0A4V2XW57-F1
#
_cell.length_a   1.000
_cell.length_b   1.000
_cell.length_c   1.000
_cell.angle_alpha   90.00
_cell.angle_beta   90.00
_cell.angle_gamma   90.00
#
_symmetry.space_group_name_H-M   'P 1'
#
loop_
_entity.id
_entity.type
_entity.pdbx_description
1 polymer ?
#
loop_
_entity_poly.entity_id
_entity_poly.type
_entity_poly.pdbx_seq_one_letter_code
_entity_poly.pdbx_strand_id
1 'polypeptide(L)'
;MTRIEATATTLSWIPSEAVTGLTKAAFETGFTHYDPPPPDDIAGATGLERLRADDRFRYANVLAGWAEVEDSRIVRAGYAGTSGVRMGSTTVRIGRLGATFAAVALPDLRREPEYLPDGSVRLTQTCGGRAALPAPRAVPHPPFVKLQSPLVWTTLCLTIHPDGRTETSLPGASAFPRHWVYDNGGALTLKSGLTDYSGWAAHSFGSRTPWGDEDSPALTVEVESAAERVLSRLLMGGEQKPRIRSLAADEMLTLQGEPGDELYLLLDGVLRVEVDGRRLAEVGPGAVLGERAVLEGGRRTSTLIAATPVRVAVAPSTAVDRERLAALAGSHRREDVTA
;
A
#
# COMPACT_ATOMS: atom_id res chain seq x y z
N MET A 1 -13.87 -23.08 -27.76
CA MET A 1 -13.56 -21.69 -27.39
C MET A 1 -14.10 -21.43 -25.99
N THR A 2 -13.21 -21.11 -25.04
CA THR A 2 -13.53 -20.87 -23.62
C THR A 2 -13.18 -19.44 -23.26
N ARG A 3 -14.01 -18.75 -22.49
CA ARG A 3 -13.74 -17.38 -22.04
C ARG A 3 -13.32 -17.39 -20.58
N ILE A 4 -12.15 -16.82 -20.29
CA ILE A 4 -11.64 -16.57 -18.94
C ILE A 4 -11.92 -15.10 -18.64
N GLU A 5 -12.48 -14.83 -17.46
CA GLU A 5 -12.66 -13.47 -16.96
C GLU A 5 -11.89 -13.31 -15.65
N ALA A 6 -11.24 -12.17 -15.50
CA ALA A 6 -10.40 -11.91 -14.34
C ALA A 6 -10.44 -10.45 -13.93
N THR A 7 -10.20 -10.20 -12.65
CA THR A 7 -10.13 -8.86 -12.07
C THR A 7 -8.88 -8.72 -11.22
N ALA A 8 -8.32 -7.53 -11.16
CA ALA A 8 -7.37 -7.09 -10.15
C ALA A 8 -7.83 -5.73 -9.65
N THR A 9 -7.67 -5.46 -8.34
CA THR A 9 -8.14 -4.20 -7.76
C THR A 9 -7.07 -3.54 -6.92
N THR A 10 -6.95 -2.21 -6.99
CA THR A 10 -6.27 -1.44 -5.95
C THR A 10 -7.27 -0.75 -5.03
N LEU A 11 -6.98 -0.68 -3.73
CA LEU A 11 -7.60 0.27 -2.82
C LEU A 11 -6.57 1.23 -2.28
N SER A 12 -6.86 2.52 -2.42
CA SER A 12 -5.97 3.60 -2.02
C SER A 12 -6.53 4.31 -0.81
N TRP A 13 -5.82 4.34 0.31
CA TRP A 13 -6.31 4.79 1.61
C TRP A 13 -5.22 5.55 2.37
N ILE A 14 -5.59 6.46 3.28
CA ILE A 14 -4.67 7.31 4.03
C ILE A 14 -4.46 6.73 5.44
N PRO A 15 -3.29 6.12 5.71
CA PRO A 15 -2.96 5.64 7.05
C PRO A 15 -2.76 6.78 8.05
N SER A 16 -3.03 6.49 9.32
CA SER A 16 -2.85 7.42 10.45
C SER A 16 -1.43 7.99 10.58
N GLU A 17 -0.46 7.21 10.12
CA GLU A 17 0.97 7.47 10.22
C GLU A 17 1.55 8.15 8.98
N ALA A 18 0.82 8.20 7.87
CA ALA A 18 1.34 8.63 6.56
C ALA A 18 1.44 10.16 6.39
N VAL A 19 0.74 10.94 7.22
CA VAL A 19 0.78 12.42 7.16
C VAL A 19 1.66 12.97 8.28
N THR A 20 2.66 13.78 7.91
CA THR A 20 3.64 14.37 8.83
C THR A 20 3.63 15.90 8.80
N GLY A 21 4.17 16.54 9.83
CA GLY A 21 4.39 18.00 9.86
C GLY A 21 3.11 18.82 10.10
N LEU A 22 3.10 20.08 9.64
CA LEU A 22 2.01 21.04 9.89
C LEU A 22 0.65 20.59 9.31
N THR A 23 0.66 19.73 8.28
CA THR A 23 -0.56 19.16 7.68
C THR A 23 -1.19 18.08 8.55
N LYS A 24 -0.43 17.43 9.45
CA LYS A 24 -0.94 16.48 10.44
C LYS A 24 -1.98 17.13 11.36
N ALA A 25 -1.82 18.42 11.68
CA ALA A 25 -2.78 19.17 12.48
C ALA A 25 -4.18 19.23 11.84
N ALA A 26 -4.30 19.27 10.51
CA ALA A 26 -5.60 19.23 9.84
C ALA A 26 -6.30 17.87 10.01
N PHE A 27 -5.55 16.78 10.10
CA PHE A 27 -6.11 15.45 10.38
C PHE A 27 -6.43 15.27 11.87
N GLU A 28 -5.58 15.76 12.77
CA GLU A 28 -5.78 15.64 14.22
C GLU A 28 -6.89 16.55 14.76
N THR A 29 -7.15 17.69 14.13
CA THR A 29 -8.23 18.62 14.52
C THR A 29 -9.60 18.21 13.99
N GLY A 30 -9.68 17.11 13.23
CA GLY A 30 -10.93 16.60 12.66
C GLY A 30 -11.41 17.32 11.39
N PHE A 31 -10.58 18.22 10.83
CA PHE A 31 -10.87 18.84 9.54
C PHE A 31 -10.92 17.79 8.44
N THR A 32 -9.99 16.83 8.41
CA THR A 32 -10.06 15.63 7.58
C THR A 32 -9.77 14.39 8.44
N HIS A 33 -9.98 13.18 7.92
CA HIS A 33 -9.82 11.94 8.68
C HIS A 33 -8.81 11.00 8.02
N TYR A 34 -8.23 10.13 8.85
CA TYR A 34 -7.50 8.95 8.38
C TYR A 34 -8.48 7.83 8.07
N ASP A 35 -8.10 6.99 7.12
CA ASP A 35 -8.90 5.82 6.76
C ASP A 35 -8.52 4.67 7.70
N PRO A 36 -9.49 3.96 8.31
CA PRO A 36 -9.18 2.66 8.89
C PRO A 36 -8.69 1.72 7.79
N PRO A 37 -7.75 0.79 8.08
CA PRO A 37 -7.25 -0.14 7.07
C PRO A 37 -8.40 -0.84 6.33
N PRO A 38 -8.30 -0.98 5.00
CA PRO A 38 -9.23 -1.80 4.22
C PRO A 38 -9.29 -3.25 4.73
N PRO A 39 -10.36 -4.01 4.43
CA PRO A 39 -10.39 -5.44 4.74
C PRO A 39 -9.39 -6.21 3.87
N ASP A 40 -8.91 -7.35 4.36
CA ASP A 40 -7.98 -8.23 3.62
C ASP A 40 -8.64 -8.95 2.43
N ASP A 41 -9.97 -8.97 2.44
CA ASP A 41 -10.80 -9.61 1.43
C ASP A 41 -11.91 -8.63 1.02
N ILE A 42 -12.02 -8.40 -0.28
CA ILE A 42 -13.02 -7.53 -0.90
C ILE A 42 -13.98 -8.29 -1.82
N ALA A 43 -13.99 -9.63 -1.76
CA ALA A 43 -14.78 -10.49 -2.62
C ALA A 43 -16.27 -10.13 -2.59
N GLY A 44 -16.83 -10.00 -3.79
CA GLY A 44 -18.23 -9.65 -4.03
C GLY A 44 -18.40 -8.19 -4.49
N ALA A 45 -19.14 -7.99 -5.59
CA ALA A 45 -19.40 -6.68 -6.19
C ALA A 45 -20.06 -5.66 -5.23
N THR A 46 -20.66 -6.13 -4.14
CA THR A 46 -21.26 -5.29 -3.09
C THR A 46 -20.25 -4.81 -2.04
N GLY A 47 -19.09 -5.46 -1.91
CA GLY A 47 -18.06 -5.10 -0.92
C GLY A 47 -17.42 -3.75 -1.23
N LEU A 48 -16.96 -3.56 -2.47
CA LEU A 48 -16.29 -2.34 -2.89
C LEU A 48 -17.19 -1.11 -2.83
N GLU A 49 -18.44 -1.20 -3.31
CA GLU A 49 -19.37 -0.06 -3.28
C GLU A 49 -19.81 0.29 -1.86
N ARG A 50 -19.92 -0.70 -0.95
CA ARG A 50 -20.16 -0.43 0.48
C ARG A 50 -18.97 0.30 1.10
N LEU A 51 -17.74 -0.19 0.88
CA LEU A 51 -16.54 0.49 1.33
C LEU A 51 -16.45 1.93 0.80
N ARG A 52 -16.88 2.15 -0.46
CA ARG A 52 -16.92 3.48 -1.07
C ARG A 52 -17.96 4.38 -0.41
N ALA A 53 -19.17 3.87 -0.16
CA ALA A 53 -20.24 4.60 0.49
C ALA A 53 -19.90 4.96 1.95
N ASP A 54 -19.13 4.11 2.62
CA ASP A 54 -18.67 4.30 4.00
C ASP A 54 -17.39 5.17 4.11
N ASP A 55 -16.94 5.79 3.02
CA ASP A 55 -15.72 6.62 2.94
C ASP A 55 -14.45 5.89 3.41
N ARG A 56 -14.36 4.58 3.14
CA ARG A 56 -13.27 3.70 3.63
C ARG A 56 -11.99 3.73 2.81
N PHE A 57 -12.01 4.40 1.66
CA PHE A 57 -10.86 4.56 0.76
C PHE A 57 -11.05 5.80 -0.13
N ARG A 58 -9.94 6.30 -0.68
CA ARG A 58 -9.89 7.52 -1.51
C ARG A 58 -10.22 7.25 -2.96
N TYR A 59 -9.68 6.18 -3.53
CA TYR A 59 -10.10 5.66 -4.82
C TYR A 59 -9.66 4.21 -5.02
N ALA A 60 -10.25 3.55 -6.02
CA ALA A 60 -9.88 2.22 -6.47
C ALA A 60 -9.58 2.21 -7.97
N ASN A 61 -8.58 1.44 -8.39
CA ASN A 61 -8.39 1.02 -9.78
C ASN A 61 -8.93 -0.41 -9.90
N VAL A 62 -10.08 -0.59 -10.55
CA VAL A 62 -10.62 -1.92 -10.86
C VAL A 62 -10.19 -2.27 -12.28
N LEU A 63 -9.23 -3.18 -12.43
CA LEU A 63 -8.82 -3.71 -13.73
C LEU A 63 -9.53 -5.04 -13.96
N ALA A 64 -10.59 -5.00 -14.77
CA ALA A 64 -11.33 -6.20 -15.15
C ALA A 64 -11.13 -6.48 -16.64
N GLY A 65 -10.93 -7.75 -16.98
CA GLY A 65 -10.62 -8.17 -18.34
C GLY A 65 -11.07 -9.59 -18.65
N TRP A 66 -10.94 -9.96 -19.91
CA TRP A 66 -11.28 -11.28 -20.40
C TRP A 66 -10.29 -11.75 -21.46
N ALA A 67 -10.14 -13.07 -21.58
CA ALA A 67 -9.34 -13.74 -22.60
C ALA A 67 -10.14 -14.91 -23.18
N GLU A 68 -10.13 -15.06 -24.51
CA GLU A 68 -10.75 -16.16 -25.22
C GLU A 68 -9.70 -17.16 -25.64
N VAL A 69 -9.91 -18.41 -25.25
CA VAL A 69 -8.99 -19.53 -25.44
C VAL A 69 -9.57 -20.49 -26.47
N GLU A 70 -8.77 -20.81 -27.49
CA GLU A 70 -9.02 -21.82 -28.49
C GLU A 70 -7.78 -22.70 -28.63
N ASP A 71 -7.95 -24.02 -28.61
CA ASP A 71 -6.85 -25.00 -28.66
C ASP A 71 -5.69 -24.67 -27.69
N SER A 72 -6.04 -24.35 -26.43
CA SER A 72 -5.12 -23.98 -25.35
C SER A 72 -4.28 -22.72 -25.62
N ARG A 73 -4.72 -21.85 -26.54
CA ARG A 73 -4.08 -20.56 -26.85
C ARG A 73 -5.05 -19.42 -26.71
N ILE A 74 -4.59 -18.29 -26.17
CA ILE A 74 -5.38 -17.06 -26.14
C ILE A 74 -5.39 -16.47 -27.55
N VAL A 75 -6.58 -16.37 -28.16
CA VAL A 75 -6.78 -15.82 -29.51
C VAL A 75 -7.29 -14.39 -29.49
N ARG A 76 -7.93 -13.99 -28.39
CA ARG A 76 -8.46 -12.63 -28.20
C ARG A 76 -8.48 -12.27 -26.73
N ALA A 77 -8.28 -11.00 -26.42
CA ALA A 77 -8.41 -10.48 -25.08
C ALA A 77 -8.89 -9.02 -25.09
N GLY A 78 -9.35 -8.54 -23.94
CA GLY A 78 -9.72 -7.15 -23.78
C GLY A 78 -10.16 -6.80 -22.38
N TYR A 79 -10.51 -5.52 -22.21
CA TYR A 79 -11.01 -4.98 -20.96
C TYR A 79 -12.52 -5.23 -20.84
N ALA A 80 -12.99 -5.54 -19.64
CA ALA A 80 -14.41 -5.62 -19.33
C ALA A 80 -14.98 -4.21 -19.08
N GLY A 81 -16.28 -4.03 -19.32
CA GLY A 81 -16.96 -2.74 -19.07
C GLY A 81 -17.00 -2.33 -17.59
N THR A 82 -16.77 -3.27 -16.68
CA THR A 82 -16.63 -3.03 -15.24
C THR A 82 -15.28 -2.42 -14.86
N SER A 83 -14.28 -2.51 -15.75
CA SER A 83 -12.95 -1.94 -15.55
C SER A 83 -13.00 -0.41 -15.50
N GLY A 84 -12.30 0.16 -14.53
CA GLY A 84 -12.05 1.60 -14.44
C GLY A 84 -11.93 2.10 -13.02
N VAL A 85 -11.81 3.42 -12.89
CA VAL A 85 -11.67 4.07 -11.59
C VAL A 85 -12.98 4.05 -10.78
N ARG A 86 -12.86 3.90 -9.45
CA ARG A 86 -13.93 4.23 -8.49
C ARG A 86 -13.40 5.29 -7.53
N MET A 87 -13.79 6.54 -7.74
CA MET A 87 -13.41 7.63 -6.83
C MET A 87 -14.28 7.60 -5.58
N GLY A 88 -13.63 7.73 -4.44
CA GLY A 88 -14.30 7.96 -3.16
C GLY A 88 -14.68 9.44 -2.97
N SER A 89 -15.13 9.74 -1.77
CA SER A 89 -15.34 11.10 -1.31
C SER A 89 -14.36 11.43 -0.18
N THR A 90 -14.45 12.66 0.32
CA THR A 90 -13.84 13.02 1.61
C THR A 90 -14.84 13.86 2.38
N THR A 91 -15.29 13.36 3.53
CA THR A 91 -16.02 14.19 4.49
C THR A 91 -15.06 14.99 5.39
N VAL A 92 -15.20 16.31 5.33
CA VAL A 92 -14.50 17.30 6.18
C VAL A 92 -15.46 17.78 7.26
N ARG A 93 -14.97 17.98 8.50
CA ARG A 93 -15.77 18.53 9.60
C ARG A 93 -15.13 19.78 10.19
N ILE A 94 -15.94 20.82 10.42
CA ILE A 94 -15.56 22.04 11.13
C ILE A 94 -16.56 22.22 12.28
N GLY A 95 -16.16 21.88 13.50
CA GLY A 95 -17.07 21.82 14.63
C GLY A 95 -18.20 20.80 14.41
N ARG A 96 -19.46 21.23 14.48
CA ARG A 96 -20.63 20.38 14.21
C ARG A 96 -21.04 20.33 12.73
N LEU A 97 -20.42 21.15 11.88
CA LEU A 97 -20.74 21.23 10.46
C LEU A 97 -19.86 20.24 9.69
N GLY A 98 -20.45 19.47 8.78
CA GLY A 98 -19.74 18.55 7.90
C GLY A 98 -20.04 18.84 6.43
N ALA A 99 -19.03 18.71 5.56
CA ALA A 99 -19.17 18.83 4.12
C ALA A 99 -18.43 17.67 3.43
N THR A 100 -19.06 17.05 2.43
CA THR A 100 -18.47 15.95 1.67
C THR A 100 -18.06 16.45 0.29
N PHE A 101 -16.79 16.24 -0.05
CA PHE A 101 -16.22 16.62 -1.34
C PHE A 101 -15.97 15.37 -2.17
N ALA A 102 -16.50 15.35 -3.40
CA ALA A 102 -16.22 14.25 -4.33
C ALA A 102 -14.85 14.45 -4.96
N ALA A 103 -14.06 13.38 -5.00
CA ALA A 103 -12.85 13.36 -5.80
C ALA A 103 -13.22 13.22 -7.29
N VAL A 104 -12.44 13.84 -8.18
CA VAL A 104 -12.76 13.92 -9.61
C VAL A 104 -11.95 12.88 -10.37
N ALA A 105 -12.62 11.93 -11.01
CA ALA A 105 -12.00 10.95 -11.89
C ALA A 105 -11.37 11.64 -13.11
N LEU A 106 -10.19 11.19 -13.51
CA LEU A 106 -9.63 11.48 -14.82
C LEU A 106 -9.91 10.30 -15.77
N PRO A 107 -9.80 10.47 -17.10
CA PRO A 107 -9.98 9.37 -18.05
C PRO A 107 -9.02 8.22 -17.75
N ASP A 108 -9.53 6.99 -17.70
CA ASP A 108 -8.68 5.80 -17.53
C ASP A 108 -7.73 5.66 -18.72
N LEU A 109 -6.45 5.39 -18.46
CA LEU A 109 -5.46 5.13 -19.51
C LEU A 109 -5.27 3.62 -19.63
N ARG A 110 -5.39 3.09 -20.84
CA ARG A 110 -5.27 1.66 -21.12
C ARG A 110 -4.26 1.44 -22.23
N ARG A 111 -3.43 0.41 -22.08
CA ARG A 111 -2.59 -0.09 -23.17
C ARG A 111 -3.36 -1.15 -23.96
N GLU A 112 -3.00 -1.33 -25.22
CA GLU A 112 -3.49 -2.50 -25.97
C GLU A 112 -3.08 -3.80 -25.25
N PRO A 113 -3.93 -4.85 -25.27
CA PRO A 113 -3.57 -6.14 -24.69
C PRO A 113 -2.24 -6.66 -25.25
N GLU A 114 -1.28 -6.95 -24.36
CA GLU A 114 0.04 -7.43 -24.71
C GLU A 114 0.07 -8.96 -24.65
N TYR A 115 0.25 -9.62 -25.79
CA TYR A 115 0.38 -11.08 -25.86
C TYR A 115 1.83 -11.49 -25.61
N LEU A 116 2.06 -12.30 -24.58
CA LEU A 116 3.39 -12.64 -24.10
C LEU A 116 3.91 -13.95 -24.73
N PRO A 117 5.24 -14.18 -24.76
CA PRO A 117 5.82 -15.38 -25.38
C PRO A 117 5.38 -16.72 -24.76
N ASP A 118 4.93 -16.71 -23.51
CA ASP A 118 4.41 -17.88 -22.79
C ASP A 118 2.94 -18.18 -23.14
N GLY A 119 2.33 -17.41 -24.04
CA GLY A 119 0.95 -17.56 -24.48
C GLY A 119 -0.08 -16.88 -23.58
N SER A 120 0.34 -16.21 -22.51
CA SER A 120 -0.51 -15.38 -21.67
C SER A 120 -0.77 -14.00 -22.30
N VAL A 121 -1.73 -13.26 -21.75
CA VAL A 121 -2.01 -11.88 -22.15
C VAL A 121 -1.98 -10.95 -20.95
N ARG A 122 -1.34 -9.79 -21.09
CA ARG A 122 -1.26 -8.75 -20.08
C ARG A 122 -2.12 -7.55 -20.44
N LEU A 123 -2.97 -7.15 -19.51
CA LEU A 123 -3.76 -5.93 -19.54
C LEU A 123 -3.12 -4.91 -18.60
N THR A 124 -3.02 -3.66 -19.01
CA THR A 124 -2.40 -2.57 -18.23
C THR A 124 -3.32 -1.37 -18.21
N GLN A 125 -3.73 -0.94 -17.01
CA GLN A 125 -4.62 0.20 -16.81
C GLN A 125 -4.11 1.13 -15.73
N THR A 126 -4.04 2.42 -16.04
CA THR A 126 -3.81 3.49 -15.08
C THR A 126 -5.13 4.20 -14.78
N CYS A 127 -5.49 4.23 -13.50
CA CYS A 127 -6.67 4.90 -13.00
C CYS A 127 -6.32 5.87 -11.89
N GLY A 128 -7.13 6.91 -11.74
CA GLY A 128 -7.00 7.86 -10.66
C GLY A 128 -7.72 9.16 -10.96
N GLY A 129 -7.29 10.22 -10.30
CA GLY A 129 -8.00 11.48 -10.38
C GLY A 129 -7.42 12.58 -9.52
N ARG A 130 -8.19 13.66 -9.37
CA ARG A 130 -7.89 14.75 -8.45
C ARG A 130 -8.40 14.38 -7.07
N ALA A 131 -7.53 14.49 -6.05
CA ALA A 131 -7.94 14.36 -4.67
C ALA A 131 -9.05 15.36 -4.31
N ALA A 132 -9.95 14.98 -3.41
CA ALA A 132 -11.14 15.77 -3.07
C ALA A 132 -10.81 17.13 -2.44
N LEU A 133 -9.71 17.22 -1.69
CA LEU A 133 -9.29 18.46 -1.03
C LEU A 133 -8.10 19.07 -1.77
N PRO A 134 -8.15 20.38 -2.07
CA PRO A 134 -7.02 21.04 -2.68
C PRO A 134 -5.93 21.31 -1.65
N ALA A 135 -4.68 21.24 -2.09
CA ALA A 135 -3.51 21.56 -1.26
C ALA A 135 -2.86 22.87 -1.73
N PRO A 136 -2.27 23.67 -0.82
CA PRO A 136 -1.46 24.81 -1.23
C PRO A 136 -0.20 24.32 -1.95
N ARG A 137 -0.01 24.78 -3.18
CA ARG A 137 1.15 24.44 -4.01
C ARG A 137 1.98 25.68 -4.28
N ALA A 138 3.27 25.63 -3.96
CA ALA A 138 4.21 26.67 -4.37
C ALA A 138 4.35 26.71 -5.91
N VAL A 139 4.35 27.90 -6.49
CA VAL A 139 4.52 28.13 -7.94
C VAL A 139 5.57 29.21 -8.19
N PRO A 140 6.37 29.13 -9.27
CA PRO A 140 7.51 30.04 -9.47
C PRO A 140 7.12 31.47 -9.83
N HIS A 141 5.85 31.73 -10.13
CA HIS A 141 5.33 33.03 -10.54
C HIS A 141 4.14 33.44 -9.66
N PRO A 142 3.83 34.74 -9.52
CA PRO A 142 2.63 35.20 -8.80
C PRO A 142 1.37 34.40 -9.20
N PRO A 143 0.52 33.98 -8.24
CA PRO A 143 0.50 34.37 -6.82
C PRO A 143 1.46 33.60 -5.90
N PHE A 144 2.44 32.85 -6.43
CA PHE A 144 3.44 32.04 -5.70
C PHE A 144 2.88 30.87 -4.86
N VAL A 145 1.59 30.90 -4.51
CA VAL A 145 0.84 29.79 -3.94
C VAL A 145 -0.45 29.62 -4.73
N LYS A 146 -0.66 28.43 -5.28
CA LYS A 146 -1.89 28.05 -5.97
C LYS A 146 -2.57 26.94 -5.19
N LEU A 147 -3.85 27.12 -4.89
CA LEU A 147 -4.68 26.07 -4.30
C LEU A 147 -5.11 25.10 -5.40
N GLN A 148 -4.61 23.86 -5.37
CA GLN A 148 -4.90 22.86 -6.41
C GLN A 148 -4.87 21.46 -5.82
N SER A 149 -5.82 20.61 -6.22
CA SER A 149 -5.80 19.18 -5.85
C SER A 149 -4.69 18.44 -6.60
N PRO A 150 -3.75 17.78 -5.89
CA PRO A 150 -2.78 16.90 -6.50
C PRO A 150 -3.48 15.69 -7.14
N LEU A 151 -2.82 15.08 -8.12
CA LEU A 151 -3.28 13.84 -8.73
C LEU A 151 -2.90 12.63 -7.89
N VAL A 152 -3.78 11.64 -7.85
CA VAL A 152 -3.53 10.31 -7.28
C VAL A 152 -3.75 9.29 -8.37
N TRP A 153 -2.94 8.25 -8.44
CA TRP A 153 -3.10 7.19 -9.44
C TRP A 153 -2.44 5.88 -9.04
N THR A 154 -2.93 4.80 -9.66
CA THR A 154 -2.26 3.50 -9.69
C THR A 154 -2.32 2.97 -11.11
N THR A 155 -1.20 2.41 -11.57
CA THR A 155 -1.07 1.63 -12.79
C THR A 155 -1.02 0.17 -12.38
N LEU A 156 -2.04 -0.58 -12.79
CA LEU A 156 -2.21 -1.99 -12.45
C LEU A 156 -2.04 -2.85 -13.69
N CYS A 157 -1.41 -4.01 -13.52
CA CYS A 157 -1.28 -5.04 -14.54
C CYS A 157 -2.03 -6.29 -14.09
N LEU A 158 -2.77 -6.89 -15.02
CA LEU A 158 -3.44 -8.19 -14.88
C LEU A 158 -2.97 -9.08 -16.02
N THR A 159 -2.30 -10.19 -15.70
CA THR A 159 -1.88 -11.21 -16.66
C THR A 159 -2.82 -12.41 -16.56
N ILE A 160 -3.37 -12.86 -17.68
CA ILE A 160 -4.29 -14.00 -17.77
C ILE A 160 -3.60 -15.10 -18.59
N HIS A 161 -3.49 -16.29 -18.02
CA HIS A 161 -2.88 -17.46 -18.67
C HIS A 161 -3.94 -18.32 -19.36
N PRO A 162 -3.58 -19.09 -20.41
CA PRO A 162 -4.52 -19.97 -21.12
C PRO A 162 -5.18 -21.04 -20.24
N ASP A 163 -4.55 -21.40 -19.13
CA ASP A 163 -5.03 -22.39 -18.15
C ASP A 163 -5.98 -21.80 -17.09
N GLY A 164 -6.24 -20.49 -17.13
CA GLY A 164 -7.08 -19.79 -16.16
C GLY A 164 -6.33 -19.15 -14.98
N ARG A 165 -5.02 -19.36 -14.86
CA ARG A 165 -4.20 -18.70 -13.83
C ARG A 165 -4.13 -17.19 -14.11
N THR A 166 -4.07 -16.39 -13.04
CA THR A 166 -3.97 -14.93 -13.13
C THR A 166 -2.84 -14.41 -12.26
N GLU A 167 -2.16 -13.37 -12.71
CA GLU A 167 -1.14 -12.65 -11.94
C GLU A 167 -1.42 -11.16 -11.93
N THR A 168 -1.15 -10.53 -10.79
CA THR A 168 -1.37 -9.10 -10.59
C THR A 168 -0.08 -8.41 -10.18
N SER A 169 0.18 -7.23 -10.73
CA SER A 169 1.28 -6.37 -10.28
C SER A 169 0.92 -4.89 -10.34
N LEU A 170 1.56 -4.08 -9.51
CA LEU A 170 1.40 -2.64 -9.45
C LEU A 170 2.71 -1.97 -9.91
N PRO A 171 2.95 -1.83 -11.22
CA PRO A 171 4.19 -1.23 -11.73
C PRO A 171 4.31 0.27 -11.45
N GLY A 172 3.20 0.99 -11.27
CA GLY A 172 3.23 2.44 -11.06
C GLY A 172 2.16 2.94 -10.10
N ALA A 173 2.47 3.98 -9.34
CA ALA A 173 1.54 4.63 -8.43
C ALA A 173 2.03 6.02 -8.01
N SER A 174 1.07 6.88 -7.63
CA SER A 174 1.38 8.09 -6.85
C SER A 174 2.07 7.72 -5.54
N ALA A 175 3.02 8.54 -5.08
CA ALA A 175 3.70 8.30 -3.80
C ALA A 175 2.81 8.49 -2.57
N PHE A 176 1.57 8.96 -2.75
CA PHE A 176 0.55 9.06 -1.72
C PHE A 176 -0.83 9.03 -2.41
N PRO A 177 -1.87 8.41 -1.82
CA PRO A 177 -1.91 7.75 -0.50
C PRO A 177 -1.28 6.32 -0.51
N ARG A 178 -1.51 5.50 0.53
CA ARG A 178 -1.04 4.10 0.53
C ARG A 178 -1.94 3.24 -0.38
N HIS A 179 -1.36 2.27 -1.09
CA HIS A 179 -2.07 1.43 -2.04
C HIS A 179 -2.00 -0.04 -1.64
N TRP A 180 -3.15 -0.71 -1.57
CA TRP A 180 -3.27 -2.15 -1.39
C TRP A 180 -3.76 -2.78 -2.68
N VAL A 181 -3.28 -3.97 -3.01
CA VAL A 181 -3.57 -4.69 -4.27
C VAL A 181 -4.23 -6.01 -3.95
N TYR A 182 -5.33 -6.29 -4.65
CA TYR A 182 -6.14 -7.49 -4.50
C TYR A 182 -6.13 -8.28 -5.80
N ASP A 183 -6.06 -9.60 -5.67
CA ASP A 183 -6.09 -10.54 -6.79
C ASP A 183 -7.52 -10.77 -7.33
N ASN A 184 -7.65 -11.74 -8.24
CA ASN A 184 -8.92 -12.13 -8.85
C ASN A 184 -9.94 -12.68 -7.85
N GLY A 185 -9.49 -13.29 -6.75
CA GLY A 185 -10.36 -13.75 -5.68
C GLY A 185 -10.82 -12.60 -4.77
N GLY A 186 -10.20 -11.43 -4.88
CA GLY A 186 -10.41 -10.31 -3.96
C GLY A 186 -9.55 -10.40 -2.70
N ALA A 187 -8.55 -11.28 -2.66
CA ALA A 187 -7.62 -11.40 -1.55
C ALA A 187 -6.47 -10.39 -1.68
N LEU A 188 -6.10 -9.76 -0.57
CA LEU A 188 -4.98 -8.82 -0.48
C LEU A 188 -3.64 -9.54 -0.72
N THR A 189 -2.88 -9.10 -1.73
CA THR A 189 -1.63 -9.75 -2.18
C THR A 189 -0.40 -8.86 -2.14
N LEU A 190 -0.54 -7.56 -2.45
CA LEU A 190 0.57 -6.60 -2.41
C LEU A 190 0.15 -5.29 -1.73
N LYS A 191 1.15 -4.53 -1.27
CA LYS A 191 0.96 -3.17 -0.75
C LYS A 191 2.11 -2.27 -1.19
N SER A 192 1.86 -0.97 -1.34
CA SER A 192 2.90 0.02 -1.59
C SER A 192 3.79 0.15 -0.35
N GLY A 193 5.10 0.07 -0.55
CA GLY A 193 6.10 0.09 0.52
C GLY A 193 6.42 1.47 1.06
N LEU A 194 6.12 2.53 0.30
CA LEU A 194 6.49 3.91 0.62
C LEU A 194 5.27 4.83 0.57
N THR A 195 5.28 5.85 1.42
CA THR A 195 4.39 7.00 1.34
C THR A 195 5.18 8.30 1.50
N ASP A 196 5.16 9.15 0.47
CA ASP A 196 5.78 10.48 0.48
C ASP A 196 4.73 11.56 0.24
N TYR A 197 4.07 11.96 1.31
CA TYR A 197 3.06 13.01 1.26
C TYR A 197 3.62 14.35 0.75
N SER A 198 4.83 14.73 1.19
CA SER A 198 5.40 16.05 0.89
C SER A 198 5.82 16.15 -0.58
N GLY A 199 6.53 15.15 -1.09
CA GLY A 199 6.88 15.06 -2.50
C GLY A 199 5.64 14.94 -3.38
N TRP A 200 4.67 14.10 -2.98
CA TRP A 200 3.39 13.99 -3.69
C TRP A 200 2.67 15.35 -3.80
N ALA A 201 2.50 16.06 -2.68
CA ALA A 201 1.81 17.34 -2.64
C ALA A 201 2.54 18.45 -3.41
N ALA A 202 3.86 18.34 -3.59
CA ALA A 202 4.65 19.29 -4.36
C ALA A 202 4.70 18.97 -5.87
N HIS A 203 4.62 17.69 -6.24
CA HIS A 203 5.05 17.24 -7.57
C HIS A 203 4.00 16.51 -8.41
N SER A 204 2.87 16.07 -7.83
CA SER A 204 1.84 15.29 -8.52
C SER A 204 0.89 16.14 -9.37
N PHE A 205 1.45 16.86 -10.33
CA PHE A 205 0.74 17.75 -11.25
C PHE A 205 1.43 17.79 -12.62
N GLY A 206 0.65 18.05 -13.68
CA GLY A 206 1.17 18.32 -15.01
C GLY A 206 1.88 17.11 -15.63
N SER A 207 3.02 17.35 -16.28
CA SER A 207 3.79 16.35 -17.03
C SER A 207 4.29 15.17 -16.19
N ARG A 208 4.53 15.36 -14.89
CA ARG A 208 5.05 14.32 -13.98
C ARG A 208 3.97 13.35 -13.47
N THR A 209 2.98 13.07 -14.31
CA THR A 209 1.83 12.21 -14.01
C THR A 209 1.44 11.45 -15.26
N PRO A 210 0.71 10.33 -15.14
CA PRO A 210 0.37 9.51 -16.31
C PRO A 210 -0.46 10.22 -17.37
N TRP A 211 -1.21 11.27 -16.99
CA TRP A 211 -1.95 12.13 -17.94
C TRP A 211 -1.10 13.24 -18.57
N GLY A 212 0.18 13.27 -18.24
CA GLY A 212 1.22 14.05 -18.88
C GLY A 212 2.16 13.12 -19.63
N ASP A 213 3.41 13.03 -19.16
CA ASP A 213 4.51 12.38 -19.86
C ASP A 213 5.14 11.21 -19.07
N GLU A 214 4.81 11.04 -17.79
CA GLU A 214 5.54 10.16 -16.87
C GLU A 214 4.61 9.34 -15.96
N ASP A 215 4.94 8.06 -15.74
CA ASP A 215 4.40 7.28 -14.62
C ASP A 215 5.48 7.12 -13.53
N SER A 216 5.05 6.99 -12.28
CA SER A 216 5.96 6.85 -11.13
C SER A 216 6.07 5.38 -10.74
N PRO A 217 7.28 4.79 -10.70
CA PRO A 217 7.44 3.39 -10.31
C PRO A 217 6.99 3.17 -8.87
N ALA A 218 6.21 2.12 -8.65
CA ALA A 218 5.74 1.75 -7.32
C ALA A 218 6.65 0.68 -6.70
N LEU A 219 7.26 0.99 -5.55
CA LEU A 219 7.89 -0.03 -4.72
C LEU A 219 6.78 -0.82 -4.02
N THR A 220 6.62 -2.09 -4.37
CA THR A 220 5.67 -2.99 -3.74
C THR A 220 6.39 -3.98 -2.83
N VAL A 221 5.69 -4.38 -1.77
CA VAL A 221 6.14 -5.38 -0.81
C VAL A 221 5.03 -6.40 -0.60
N GLU A 222 5.40 -7.62 -0.22
CA GLU A 222 4.44 -8.65 0.19
C GLU A 222 3.67 -8.20 1.44
N VAL A 223 2.41 -8.61 1.50
CA VAL A 223 1.50 -8.31 2.61
C VAL A 223 1.97 -9.04 3.86
N GLU A 224 1.80 -8.39 5.01
CA GLU A 224 2.13 -8.95 6.31
C GLU A 224 1.18 -10.13 6.64
N SER A 225 1.56 -10.98 7.57
CA SER A 225 0.71 -12.05 8.07
C SER A 225 -0.50 -11.49 8.87
N ALA A 226 -1.54 -12.29 9.03
CA ALA A 226 -2.69 -11.93 9.87
C ALA A 226 -2.28 -11.64 11.33
N ALA A 227 -1.26 -12.34 11.84
CA ALA A 227 -0.70 -12.11 13.16
C ALA A 227 -0.07 -10.70 13.26
N GLU A 228 0.73 -10.30 12.27
CA GLU A 228 1.33 -8.96 12.21
C GLU A 228 0.27 -7.85 12.21
N ARG A 229 -0.82 -8.00 11.47
CA ARG A 229 -1.92 -7.02 11.48
C ARG A 229 -2.60 -6.87 12.84
N VAL A 230 -2.77 -7.98 13.57
CA VAL A 230 -3.33 -7.94 14.92
C VAL A 230 -2.38 -7.20 15.87
N LEU A 231 -1.08 -7.52 15.81
CA LEU A 231 -0.09 -6.84 16.64
C LEU A 231 0.07 -5.36 16.27
N SER A 232 0.09 -5.01 14.99
CA SER A 232 0.13 -3.63 14.51
C SER A 232 -1.00 -2.79 15.12
N ARG A 233 -2.24 -3.31 15.11
CA ARG A 233 -3.39 -2.63 15.74
C ARG A 233 -3.24 -2.48 17.24
N LEU A 234 -2.67 -3.46 17.94
CA LEU A 234 -2.42 -3.37 19.38
C LEU A 234 -1.34 -2.34 19.70
N LEU A 235 -0.23 -2.34 18.95
CA LEU A 235 0.88 -1.40 19.13
C LEU A 235 0.45 0.05 18.85
N MET A 236 -0.39 0.26 17.84
CA MET A 236 -0.88 1.60 17.48
C MET A 236 -2.07 2.06 18.33
N GLY A 237 -2.87 1.12 18.85
CA GLY A 237 -4.07 1.40 19.64
C GLY A 237 -3.90 1.28 21.16
N GLY A 238 -2.72 0.86 21.63
CA GLY A 238 -2.43 0.69 23.06
C GLY A 238 -2.43 1.99 23.85
N GLU A 239 -2.56 1.89 25.18
CA GLU A 239 -2.57 3.07 26.07
C GLU A 239 -1.27 3.88 26.00
N GLN A 240 -0.14 3.20 25.77
CA GLN A 240 1.15 3.85 25.56
C GLN A 240 1.42 4.06 24.08
N LYS A 241 1.47 5.32 23.66
CA LYS A 241 1.83 5.66 22.29
C LYS A 241 3.27 5.26 22.00
N PRO A 242 3.54 4.52 20.92
CA PRO A 242 4.90 4.15 20.55
C PRO A 242 5.71 5.38 20.16
N ARG A 243 7.03 5.33 20.43
CA ARG A 243 7.97 6.36 19.97
C ARG A 243 8.25 6.15 18.49
N ILE A 244 8.13 7.19 17.68
CA ILE A 244 8.48 7.10 16.26
C ILE A 244 9.97 7.36 16.08
N ARG A 245 10.66 6.46 15.38
CA ARG A 245 12.05 6.61 14.93
C ARG A 245 12.08 6.64 13.41
N SER A 246 12.84 7.57 12.85
CA SER A 246 13.13 7.63 11.41
C SER A 246 14.58 7.21 11.18
N LEU A 247 14.83 6.54 10.07
CA LEU A 247 16.16 6.12 9.63
C LEU A 247 16.36 6.55 8.17
N ALA A 248 17.58 6.97 7.84
CA ALA A 248 17.97 7.14 6.45
C ALA A 248 18.16 5.76 5.77
N ALA A 249 18.21 5.74 4.44
CA ALA A 249 18.65 4.54 3.73
C ALA A 249 20.07 4.14 4.20
N ASP A 250 20.32 2.84 4.24
CA ASP A 250 21.52 2.17 4.74
C ASP A 250 21.80 2.32 6.25
N GLU A 251 20.95 3.04 6.99
CA GLU A 251 21.05 3.12 8.45
C GLU A 251 20.53 1.83 9.11
N MET A 252 21.25 1.37 10.13
CA MET A 252 20.93 0.14 10.87
C MET A 252 19.93 0.41 11.99
N LEU A 253 18.84 -0.35 12.02
CA LEU A 253 17.85 -0.33 13.10
C LEU A 253 18.32 -1.14 14.31
N THR A 254 18.77 -2.38 14.07
CA THR A 254 19.32 -3.30 15.08
C THR A 254 20.46 -4.12 14.50
N LEU A 255 21.41 -4.52 15.35
CA LEU A 255 22.48 -5.45 15.02
C LEU A 255 22.22 -6.83 15.65
N GLN A 256 22.43 -7.91 14.89
CA GLN A 256 22.32 -9.28 15.40
C GLN A 256 23.24 -9.50 16.61
N GLY A 257 22.74 -10.23 17.61
CA GLY A 257 23.46 -10.56 18.83
C GLY A 257 23.42 -9.47 19.93
N GLU A 258 23.07 -8.23 19.58
CA GLU A 258 22.91 -7.18 20.59
C GLU A 258 21.71 -7.44 21.51
N PRO A 259 21.77 -6.98 22.77
CA PRO A 259 20.60 -6.99 23.65
C PRO A 259 19.44 -6.20 23.03
N GLY A 260 18.21 -6.70 23.20
CA GLY A 260 17.02 -6.04 22.68
C GLY A 260 15.75 -6.50 23.37
N ASP A 261 15.02 -5.53 23.93
CA ASP A 261 13.74 -5.70 24.63
C ASP A 261 12.62 -4.83 24.01
N GLU A 262 12.89 -4.20 22.88
CA GLU A 262 11.94 -3.39 22.10
C GLU A 262 11.35 -4.19 20.92
N LEU A 263 10.09 -3.88 20.61
CA LEU A 263 9.39 -4.27 19.39
C LEU A 263 9.36 -3.08 18.42
N TYR A 264 9.42 -3.37 17.13
CA TYR A 264 9.30 -2.39 16.06
C TYR A 264 8.11 -2.72 15.17
N LEU A 265 7.30 -1.71 14.85
CA LEU A 265 6.32 -1.77 13.77
C LEU A 265 6.81 -0.88 12.63
N LEU A 266 7.03 -1.47 11.45
CA LEU A 266 7.40 -0.70 10.26
C LEU A 266 6.20 0.09 9.76
N LEU A 267 6.29 1.42 9.80
CA LEU A 267 5.21 2.34 9.43
C LEU A 267 5.32 2.80 7.98
N ASP A 268 6.56 2.98 7.52
CA ASP A 268 6.85 3.38 6.15
C ASP A 268 8.26 2.95 5.73
N GLY A 269 8.43 2.63 4.45
CA GLY A 269 9.69 2.18 3.86
C GLY A 269 9.92 0.68 3.94
N VAL A 270 11.12 0.27 3.53
CA VAL A 270 11.53 -1.14 3.43
C VAL A 270 12.76 -1.40 4.28
N LEU A 271 12.70 -2.45 5.10
CA LEU A 271 13.82 -2.96 5.89
C LEU A 271 14.36 -4.24 5.25
N ARG A 272 15.68 -4.35 5.16
CA ARG A 272 16.41 -5.56 4.82
C ARG A 272 16.72 -6.35 6.10
N VAL A 273 16.45 -7.65 6.07
CA VAL A 273 16.73 -8.58 7.16
C VAL A 273 17.95 -9.42 6.81
N GLU A 274 18.95 -9.41 7.69
CA GLU A 274 20.18 -10.20 7.54
C GLU A 274 20.44 -11.07 8.78
N VAL A 275 20.92 -12.29 8.56
CA VAL A 275 21.38 -13.21 9.62
C VAL A 275 22.74 -13.76 9.21
N ASP A 276 23.71 -13.67 10.11
CA ASP A 276 25.11 -14.06 9.91
C ASP A 276 25.71 -13.43 8.63
N GLY A 277 25.34 -12.17 8.38
CA GLY A 277 25.76 -11.40 7.21
C GLY A 277 25.11 -11.82 5.88
N ARG A 278 24.16 -12.76 5.90
CA ARG A 278 23.40 -13.18 4.71
C ARG A 278 22.04 -12.49 4.67
N ARG A 279 21.74 -11.86 3.54
CA ARG A 279 20.42 -11.27 3.28
C ARG A 279 19.37 -12.37 3.14
N LEU A 280 18.33 -12.29 3.96
CA LEU A 280 17.24 -13.27 3.98
C LEU A 280 15.97 -12.74 3.31
N ALA A 281 15.57 -11.51 3.62
CA ALA A 281 14.31 -10.94 3.17
C ALA A 281 14.33 -9.42 3.13
N GLU A 282 13.31 -8.85 2.49
CA GLU A 282 12.89 -7.46 2.67
C GLU A 282 11.47 -7.45 3.24
N VAL A 283 11.23 -6.56 4.19
CA VAL A 283 9.93 -6.38 4.83
C VAL A 283 9.48 -4.94 4.70
N GLY A 284 8.18 -4.72 4.51
CA GLY A 284 7.61 -3.39 4.37
C GLY A 284 6.54 -3.06 5.40
N PRO A 285 5.79 -1.96 5.21
CA PRO A 285 4.94 -1.39 6.25
C PRO A 285 3.88 -2.36 6.76
N GLY A 286 3.63 -2.38 8.07
CA GLY A 286 2.79 -3.35 8.76
C GLY A 286 3.58 -4.49 9.42
N ALA A 287 4.84 -4.71 9.01
CA ALA A 287 5.69 -5.75 9.61
C ALA A 287 6.03 -5.45 11.07
N VAL A 288 5.96 -6.47 11.92
CA VAL A 288 6.32 -6.39 13.35
C VAL A 288 7.62 -7.15 13.58
N LEU A 289 8.63 -6.50 14.15
CA LEU A 289 9.99 -7.01 14.25
C LEU A 289 10.50 -6.95 15.70
N GLY A 290 11.42 -7.86 16.03
CA GLY A 290 12.08 -7.91 17.34
C GLY A 290 11.37 -8.80 18.35
N GLU A 291 10.25 -9.41 17.98
CA GLU A 291 9.48 -10.37 18.77
C GLU A 291 10.32 -11.58 19.20
N ARG A 292 11.22 -12.06 18.34
CA ARG A 292 12.09 -13.20 18.66
C ARG A 292 13.09 -12.88 19.76
N ALA A 293 13.67 -11.67 19.74
CA ALA A 293 14.59 -11.24 20.79
C ALA A 293 13.91 -11.29 22.17
N VAL A 294 12.65 -10.88 22.24
CA VAL A 294 11.85 -10.93 23.48
C VAL A 294 11.59 -12.38 23.93
N LEU A 295 11.41 -13.30 23.00
CA LEU A 295 11.09 -14.71 23.30
C LEU A 295 12.32 -15.57 23.58
N GLU A 296 13.46 -15.29 22.94
CA GLU A 296 14.65 -16.14 22.82
C GLU A 296 15.84 -15.62 23.65
N GLY A 297 15.57 -15.00 24.81
CA GLY A 297 16.62 -14.65 25.77
C GLY A 297 17.21 -13.24 25.62
N GLY A 298 16.48 -12.32 24.97
CA GLY A 298 16.77 -10.89 24.98
C GLY A 298 17.84 -10.43 24.00
N ARG A 299 18.20 -11.25 23.01
CA ARG A 299 19.20 -10.89 21.97
C ARG A 299 18.56 -10.83 20.59
N ARG A 300 18.98 -9.87 19.77
CA ARG A 300 18.54 -9.72 18.39
C ARG A 300 18.95 -10.93 17.56
N THR A 301 17.99 -11.58 16.90
CA THR A 301 18.21 -12.75 16.06
C THR A 301 18.67 -12.39 14.64
N SER A 302 18.48 -11.14 14.22
CA SER A 302 18.84 -10.64 12.91
C SER A 302 19.30 -9.18 12.96
N THR A 303 20.08 -8.78 11.97
CA THR A 303 20.42 -7.39 11.68
C THR A 303 19.33 -6.80 10.78
N LEU A 304 18.88 -5.60 11.09
CA LEU A 304 17.83 -4.88 10.35
C LEU A 304 18.41 -3.59 9.79
N ILE A 305 18.36 -3.42 8.47
CA ILE A 305 18.97 -2.27 7.76
C ILE A 305 17.92 -1.61 6.89
N ALA A 306 17.86 -0.29 6.90
CA ALA A 306 16.96 0.48 6.05
C ALA A 306 17.36 0.37 4.57
N ALA A 307 16.54 -0.25 3.72
CA ALA A 307 16.76 -0.29 2.27
C ALA A 307 16.28 1.01 1.58
N THR A 308 15.32 1.67 2.20
CA THR A 308 14.84 3.01 1.85
C THR A 308 14.91 3.88 3.11
N PRO A 309 14.66 5.21 3.06
CA PRO A 309 14.27 5.91 4.27
C PRO A 309 13.09 5.17 4.93
N VAL A 310 13.18 4.91 6.23
CA VAL A 310 12.13 4.18 6.96
C VAL A 310 11.64 4.94 8.17
N ARG A 311 10.40 4.67 8.56
CA ARG A 311 9.81 5.09 9.83
C ARG A 311 9.31 3.87 10.57
N VAL A 312 9.66 3.76 11.85
CA VAL A 312 9.22 2.68 12.72
C VAL A 312 8.58 3.23 13.99
N ALA A 313 7.53 2.57 14.45
CA ALA A 313 7.01 2.72 15.80
C ALA A 313 7.81 1.78 16.72
N VAL A 314 8.37 2.32 17.79
CA VAL A 314 9.14 1.61 18.80
C VAL A 314 8.30 1.47 20.05
N ALA A 315 8.11 0.24 20.52
CA ALA A 315 7.36 -0.07 21.73
C ALA A 315 8.16 -1.01 22.65
N PRO A 316 8.00 -0.92 23.97
CA PRO A 316 8.58 -1.92 24.87
C PRO A 316 7.92 -3.28 24.63
N SER A 317 8.66 -4.36 24.85
CA SER A 317 8.14 -5.74 24.78
C SER A 317 6.90 -5.98 25.62
N THR A 318 6.75 -5.27 26.74
CA THR A 318 5.58 -5.34 27.64
C THR A 318 4.30 -4.77 27.03
N ALA A 319 4.37 -4.09 25.88
CA ALA A 319 3.20 -3.58 25.20
C ALA A 319 2.31 -4.68 24.58
N VAL A 320 2.84 -5.89 24.41
CA VAL A 320 2.13 -7.03 23.82
C VAL A 320 2.35 -8.28 24.67
N ASP A 321 1.30 -9.07 24.84
CA ASP A 321 1.39 -10.36 25.56
C ASP A 321 2.29 -11.37 24.82
N ARG A 322 3.06 -12.13 25.59
CA ARG A 322 4.03 -13.12 25.11
C ARG A 322 3.42 -14.21 24.23
N GLU A 323 2.19 -14.64 24.48
CA GLU A 323 1.50 -15.64 23.65
C GLU A 323 1.31 -15.15 22.21
N ARG A 324 0.96 -13.88 22.05
CA ARG A 324 0.78 -13.25 20.73
C ARG A 324 2.10 -13.07 19.99
N LEU A 325 3.16 -12.74 20.73
CA LEU A 325 4.52 -12.70 20.16
C LEU A 325 4.95 -14.09 19.69
N ALA A 326 4.63 -15.15 20.44
CA ALA A 326 4.97 -16.52 20.05
C ALA A 326 4.25 -16.97 18.78
N ALA A 327 2.96 -16.61 18.62
CA ALA A 327 2.21 -16.87 17.39
C ALA A 327 2.85 -16.18 16.17
N LEU A 328 3.30 -14.93 16.34
CA LEU A 328 4.01 -14.19 15.30
C LEU A 328 5.36 -14.85 14.95
N ALA A 329 6.18 -15.15 15.95
CA ALA A 329 7.50 -15.77 15.76
C ALA A 329 7.41 -17.12 15.00
N GLY A 330 6.33 -17.88 15.20
CA GLY A 330 6.06 -19.10 14.43
C GLY A 330 5.98 -18.86 12.92
N SER A 331 5.42 -17.73 12.48
CA SER A 331 5.37 -17.35 11.06
C SER A 331 6.68 -16.78 10.50
N HIS A 332 7.52 -16.20 11.36
CA HIS A 332 8.82 -15.63 10.97
C HIS A 332 9.97 -16.62 10.98
N ARG A 333 9.76 -17.85 11.45
CA ARG A 333 10.74 -18.94 11.45
C ARG A 333 10.98 -19.53 10.05
N ARG A 334 11.16 -18.67 9.03
CA ARG A 334 11.53 -19.05 7.66
C ARG A 334 13.02 -19.43 7.53
N GLU A 335 13.81 -19.18 8.58
CA GLU A 335 15.26 -19.42 8.65
C GLU A 335 15.63 -20.87 9.01
N ASP A 336 14.74 -21.59 9.69
CA ASP A 336 14.95 -23.00 10.09
C ASP A 336 14.49 -24.00 9.01
N VAL A 337 13.92 -23.53 7.90
CA VAL A 337 13.71 -24.36 6.70
C VAL A 337 15.07 -24.48 6.01
N THR A 338 15.84 -25.44 6.49
CA THR A 338 17.03 -25.95 5.80
C THR A 338 16.64 -26.40 4.40
N ALA A 339 17.53 -26.10 3.44
CA ALA A 339 17.45 -26.51 2.04
C ALA A 339 17.14 -28.01 1.84
#